data_AF-A0A945VYY9-F1
#
_entry.id   AF-A0A945VYY9-F1
#
_cell.length_a   1.000
_cell.length_b   1.000
_cell.length_c   1.000
_cell.angle_alpha   90.00
_cell.angle_beta   90.00
_cell.angle_gamma   90.00
#
_symmetry.space_group_name_H-M   'P 1'
#
loop_
_entity.id
_entity.type
_entity.pdbx_description
1 polymer ?
#
loop_
_entity_poly.entity_id
_entity_poly.type
_entity_poly.pdbx_seq_one_letter_code
_entity_poly.pdbx_strand_id
1 'polypeptide(L)'
;MTHLVPEHYDDLKKSGLSDKTILASGIRAVPPDQFKKRLGFPDKGIESLMEIPFSVFDDNEYSRYKVWYQEGHKGPKYLTQKGSVNRLYIPHKALDVLGDVSVRLDITEGEKKALKACQEGLHCIGITGLWNWKVKGVDELIPDFDRIALHQRE
;
A
#
# COMPACT_ATOMS: atom_id res chain seq x y z
N MET A 1 6.93 -14.49 -12.46
CA MET A 1 6.80 -13.16 -13.10
C MET A 1 5.64 -12.45 -12.44
N THR A 2 5.80 -11.21 -12.00
CA THR A 2 4.65 -10.37 -11.60
C THR A 2 3.84 -10.07 -12.85
N HIS A 3 2.54 -10.40 -12.85
CA HIS A 3 1.64 -10.11 -13.96
C HIS A 3 1.30 -8.61 -13.95
N LEU A 4 2.20 -7.76 -14.41
CA LEU A 4 1.97 -6.33 -14.58
C LEU A 4 1.67 -6.04 -16.04
N VAL A 5 0.71 -5.14 -16.28
CA VAL A 5 0.53 -4.52 -17.60
C VAL A 5 1.53 -3.36 -17.76
N PRO A 6 1.87 -2.95 -19.00
CA PRO A 6 2.94 -1.96 -19.24
C PRO A 6 2.78 -0.65 -18.46
N GLU A 7 1.57 -0.10 -18.40
CA GLU A 7 1.31 1.16 -17.69
C GLU A 7 1.50 1.07 -16.16
N HIS A 8 1.24 -0.10 -15.56
CA HIS A 8 1.50 -0.35 -14.14
C HIS A 8 2.99 -0.42 -13.89
N TYR A 9 3.71 -1.15 -14.74
CA TYR A 9 5.16 -1.24 -14.67
C TYR A 9 5.80 0.15 -14.80
N ASP A 10 5.44 0.93 -15.82
CA ASP A 10 5.95 2.28 -16.03
C ASP A 10 5.67 3.21 -14.85
N ASP A 11 4.49 3.13 -14.23
CA ASP A 11 4.16 3.92 -13.04
C ASP A 11 5.01 3.56 -11.81
N LEU A 12 5.36 2.27 -11.65
CA LEU A 12 6.26 1.80 -10.61
C LEU A 12 7.71 2.23 -10.90
N LYS A 13 8.15 2.16 -12.17
CA LYS A 13 9.48 2.63 -12.58
C LYS A 13 9.63 4.14 -12.44
N LYS A 14 8.61 4.92 -12.79
CA LYS A 14 8.56 6.37 -12.55
C LYS A 14 8.67 6.72 -11.07
N SER A 15 8.32 5.79 -10.17
CA SER A 15 8.51 5.94 -8.72
C SER A 15 9.88 5.45 -8.22
N GLY A 16 10.78 5.09 -9.12
CA GLY A 16 12.15 4.68 -8.80
C GLY A 16 12.28 3.27 -8.22
N LEU A 17 11.24 2.43 -8.36
CA LEU A 17 11.25 1.05 -7.86
C LEU A 17 12.02 0.12 -8.81
N SER A 18 12.93 -0.65 -8.24
CA SER A 18 13.65 -1.73 -8.94
C SER A 18 12.74 -2.95 -9.14
N ASP A 19 13.08 -3.78 -10.12
CA ASP A 19 12.29 -4.98 -10.41
C ASP A 19 12.32 -5.97 -9.24
N LYS A 20 13.43 -6.03 -8.50
CA LYS A 20 13.54 -6.80 -7.25
C LYS A 20 12.57 -6.30 -6.20
N THR A 21 12.45 -4.97 -6.01
CA THR A 21 11.50 -4.38 -5.05
C THR A 21 10.06 -4.63 -5.46
N ILE A 22 9.75 -4.51 -6.77
CA ILE A 22 8.41 -4.77 -7.32
C ILE A 22 8.02 -6.24 -7.13
N LEU A 23 8.95 -7.17 -7.40
CA LEU A 23 8.70 -8.60 -7.21
C LEU A 23 8.47 -8.93 -5.73
N ALA A 24 9.33 -8.42 -4.85
CA ALA A 24 9.27 -8.70 -3.41
C ALA A 24 8.04 -8.09 -2.73
N SER A 25 7.45 -7.01 -3.28
CA SER A 25 6.24 -6.39 -2.74
C SER A 25 4.96 -7.09 -3.15
N GLY A 26 5.01 -8.03 -4.11
CA GLY A 26 3.82 -8.74 -4.60
C GLY A 26 2.86 -7.90 -5.44
N ILE A 27 3.24 -6.67 -5.82
CA ILE A 27 2.41 -5.79 -6.65
C ILE A 27 2.11 -6.46 -8.00
N ARG A 28 0.85 -6.42 -8.41
CA ARG A 28 0.35 -7.11 -9.61
C ARG A 28 -0.85 -6.40 -10.23
N ALA A 29 -1.09 -6.64 -11.51
CA ALA A 29 -2.34 -6.25 -12.14
C ALA A 29 -3.47 -7.17 -11.68
N VAL A 30 -4.66 -6.60 -11.49
CA VAL A 30 -5.89 -7.35 -11.27
C VAL A 30 -6.51 -7.67 -12.63
N PRO A 31 -6.95 -8.91 -12.88
CA PRO A 31 -7.75 -9.23 -14.07
C PRO A 31 -9.09 -8.46 -14.07
N PRO A 32 -9.56 -7.92 -15.21
CA PRO A 32 -10.80 -7.13 -15.27
C PRO A 32 -12.04 -7.83 -14.70
N ASP A 33 -12.17 -9.13 -14.91
CA ASP A 33 -13.25 -9.97 -14.38
C ASP A 33 -13.25 -10.06 -12.84
N GLN A 34 -12.16 -9.68 -12.17
CA GLN A 34 -12.03 -9.67 -10.72
C GLN A 34 -12.27 -8.30 -10.08
N PHE A 35 -12.42 -7.21 -10.84
CA PHE A 35 -12.53 -5.84 -10.27
C PHE A 35 -13.64 -5.73 -9.22
N LYS A 36 -14.86 -6.14 -9.57
CA LYS A 36 -16.01 -6.12 -8.65
C LYS A 36 -15.75 -6.93 -7.37
N LYS A 37 -15.10 -8.10 -7.49
CA LYS A 37 -14.77 -8.95 -6.34
C LYS A 37 -13.75 -8.27 -5.41
N ARG A 38 -12.71 -7.68 -6.00
CA ARG A 38 -11.62 -7.00 -5.27
C ARG A 38 -12.06 -5.70 -4.60
N LEU A 39 -12.94 -4.95 -5.26
CA LEU A 39 -13.43 -3.66 -4.77
C LEU A 39 -14.66 -3.78 -3.88
N GLY A 40 -15.50 -4.82 -4.06
CA GLY A 40 -16.76 -4.97 -3.33
C GLY A 40 -17.88 -4.03 -3.82
N PHE A 41 -17.70 -3.41 -4.98
CA PHE A 41 -18.70 -2.60 -5.68
C PHE A 41 -18.49 -2.68 -7.20
N PRO A 42 -19.51 -2.38 -8.02
CA PRO A 42 -19.36 -2.36 -9.47
C PRO A 42 -18.31 -1.34 -9.91
N ASP A 43 -17.38 -1.75 -10.78
CA ASP A 43 -16.51 -0.82 -11.48
C ASP A 43 -17.34 0.02 -12.48
N LYS A 44 -17.11 1.34 -12.50
CA LYS A 44 -17.72 2.24 -13.48
C LYS A 44 -16.62 3.01 -14.18
N GLY A 45 -16.26 2.54 -15.37
CA GLY A 45 -15.22 3.16 -16.21
C GLY A 45 -13.81 2.97 -15.69
N ILE A 46 -13.54 1.92 -14.89
CA ILE A 46 -12.17 1.54 -14.53
C ILE A 46 -11.59 0.78 -15.73
N GLU A 47 -10.50 1.29 -16.27
CA GLU A 47 -9.76 0.68 -17.37
C GLU A 47 -8.79 -0.38 -16.83
N SER A 48 -8.05 -0.05 -15.77
CA SER A 48 -7.12 -0.97 -15.15
C SER A 48 -6.95 -0.75 -13.66
N LEU A 49 -6.54 -1.82 -12.98
CA LEU A 49 -6.43 -1.87 -11.54
C LEU A 49 -5.12 -2.58 -11.13
N MET A 50 -4.26 -1.87 -10.41
CA MET A 50 -3.02 -2.42 -9.85
C MET A 50 -3.22 -2.68 -8.36
N GLU A 51 -3.05 -3.92 -7.93
CA GLU A 51 -3.12 -4.36 -6.54
C GLU A 51 -1.77 -4.13 -5.85
N ILE A 52 -1.83 -3.45 -4.71
CA ILE A 52 -0.73 -3.26 -3.76
C ILE A 52 -1.12 -4.03 -2.50
N PRO A 53 -0.61 -5.26 -2.31
CA PRO A 53 -0.97 -6.09 -1.17
C PRO A 53 -0.28 -5.61 0.11
N PHE A 54 -0.97 -5.74 1.24
CA PHE A 54 -0.42 -5.42 2.56
C PHE A 54 -0.10 -6.76 3.25
N SER A 55 1.07 -7.32 2.94
CA SER A 55 1.47 -8.71 3.26
C SER A 55 1.71 -9.00 4.74
N VAL A 56 1.71 -7.98 5.59
CA VAL A 56 1.94 -8.06 7.04
C VAL A 56 0.74 -8.53 7.84
N PHE A 57 -0.44 -8.47 7.23
CA PHE A 57 -1.67 -8.80 7.90
C PHE A 57 -2.06 -10.21 7.48
N ASP A 58 -2.13 -11.11 8.47
CA ASP A 58 -2.46 -12.52 8.28
C ASP A 58 -3.82 -12.73 7.61
N ASP A 59 -4.64 -11.68 7.57
CA ASP A 59 -5.91 -11.68 6.86
C ASP A 59 -5.76 -11.80 5.34
N ASN A 60 -4.59 -11.52 4.72
CA ASN A 60 -4.35 -11.56 3.25
C ASN A 60 -5.40 -10.81 2.38
N GLU A 61 -6.39 -10.17 3.01
CA GLU A 61 -7.56 -9.56 2.40
C GLU A 61 -7.33 -8.07 2.20
N TYR A 62 -6.37 -7.48 2.91
CA TYR A 62 -6.08 -6.07 2.75
C TYR A 62 -5.18 -5.79 1.54
N SER A 63 -5.75 -5.08 0.59
CA SER A 63 -5.03 -4.48 -0.52
C SER A 63 -5.53 -3.08 -0.79
N ARG A 64 -4.61 -2.25 -1.25
CA ARG A 64 -4.95 -0.98 -1.89
C ARG A 64 -4.80 -1.13 -3.39
N TYR A 65 -5.66 -0.44 -4.12
CA TYR A 65 -5.69 -0.50 -5.57
C TYR A 65 -5.41 0.86 -6.16
N LYS A 66 -4.44 0.95 -7.06
CA LYS A 66 -4.30 2.12 -7.92
C LYS A 66 -5.16 1.93 -9.17
N VAL A 67 -5.87 2.99 -9.56
CA VAL A 67 -6.91 2.94 -10.57
C VAL A 67 -6.54 3.81 -11.76
N TRP A 68 -6.76 3.29 -12.96
CA TRP A 68 -6.80 4.04 -14.20
C TRP A 68 -8.22 3.99 -14.75
N TYR A 69 -8.71 5.14 -15.23
CA TYR A 69 -10.07 5.29 -15.74
C TYR A 69 -10.05 5.47 -17.24
N GLN A 70 -11.08 4.93 -17.90
CA GLN A 70 -11.34 5.15 -19.31
C GLN A 70 -11.51 6.66 -19.60
N GLU A 71 -11.24 7.07 -20.84
CA GLU A 71 -11.43 8.46 -21.27
C GLU A 71 -12.85 8.96 -20.95
N GLY A 72 -12.95 10.16 -20.39
CA GLY A 72 -14.22 10.75 -19.93
C GLY A 72 -14.70 10.29 -18.55
N HIS A 73 -14.08 9.26 -17.94
CA HIS A 73 -14.37 8.83 -16.57
C HIS A 73 -13.37 9.42 -15.56
N LYS A 74 -13.85 9.73 -14.35
CA LYS A 74 -13.01 10.24 -13.25
C LYS A 74 -13.41 9.60 -11.92
N GLY A 75 -12.44 9.43 -11.04
CA GLY A 75 -12.66 8.95 -9.69
C GLY A 75 -11.38 8.98 -8.84
N PRO A 76 -11.41 8.40 -7.64
CA PRO A 76 -10.25 8.35 -6.76
C PRO A 76 -9.07 7.61 -7.41
N LYS A 77 -7.87 8.18 -7.29
CA LYS A 77 -6.62 7.58 -7.79
C LYS A 77 -6.31 6.23 -7.11
N TYR A 78 -6.71 6.11 -5.85
CA TYR A 78 -6.52 4.91 -5.05
C TYR A 78 -7.83 4.51 -4.38
N LEU A 79 -8.10 3.21 -4.36
CA LEU A 79 -9.27 2.59 -3.75
C LEU A 79 -8.83 1.47 -2.79
N THR A 80 -9.73 1.10 -1.89
CA THR A 80 -9.66 -0.12 -1.08
C THR A 80 -10.97 -0.88 -1.26
N GLN A 81 -11.01 -2.14 -0.81
CA GLN A 81 -12.27 -2.88 -0.77
C GLN A 81 -13.30 -2.13 0.09
N LYS A 82 -14.57 -2.25 -0.29
CA LYS A 82 -15.69 -1.71 0.50
C LYS A 82 -15.65 -2.27 1.92
N GLY A 83 -15.73 -1.37 2.90
CA GLY A 83 -15.73 -1.75 4.32
C GLY A 83 -14.34 -1.93 4.93
N SER A 84 -13.27 -1.80 4.15
CA SER A 84 -11.91 -1.78 4.67
C SER A 84 -11.68 -0.64 5.66
N VAL A 85 -10.89 -0.91 6.69
CA VAL A 85 -10.38 0.08 7.64
C VAL A 85 -9.04 0.68 7.17
N ASN A 86 -8.55 1.69 7.87
CA ASN A 86 -7.22 2.24 7.62
C ASN A 86 -6.14 1.25 8.07
N ARG A 87 -5.08 1.09 7.27
CA ARG A 87 -3.93 0.23 7.57
C ARG A 87 -2.61 0.92 7.28
N LEU A 88 -1.58 0.60 8.04
CA LEU A 88 -0.19 0.94 7.75
C LEU A 88 0.34 0.02 6.67
N TYR A 89 1.04 0.60 5.71
CA TYR A 89 1.81 -0.17 4.76
C TYR A 89 3.20 -0.44 5.34
N ILE A 90 3.52 -1.71 5.63
CA ILE A 90 4.80 -2.10 6.21
C ILE A 90 5.55 -2.99 5.21
N PRO A 91 6.55 -2.44 4.48
CA PRO A 91 7.43 -3.25 3.65
C PRO A 91 8.12 -4.36 4.46
N HIS A 92 8.39 -5.51 3.84
CA HIS A 92 9.09 -6.63 4.50
C HIS A 92 10.41 -6.22 5.18
N LYS A 93 11.15 -5.29 4.58
CA LYS A 93 12.41 -4.78 5.14
C LYS A 93 12.26 -4.00 6.45
N ALA A 94 11.07 -3.50 6.78
CA ALA A 94 10.81 -2.75 8.00
C ALA A 94 10.32 -3.64 9.15
N LEU A 95 10.03 -4.93 8.90
CA LEU A 95 9.41 -5.82 9.89
C LEU A 95 10.30 -6.10 11.08
N ASP A 96 11.57 -6.37 10.83
CA ASP A 96 12.50 -6.83 11.85
C ASP A 96 12.83 -5.74 12.88
N VAL A 97 12.52 -4.48 12.57
CA VAL A 97 12.84 -3.33 13.42
C VAL A 97 11.64 -2.77 14.18
N LEU A 98 10.42 -3.28 13.96
CA LEU A 98 9.20 -2.71 14.57
C LEU A 98 9.23 -2.75 16.11
N GLY A 99 9.86 -3.78 16.69
CA GLY A 99 10.05 -3.92 18.13
C GLY A 99 11.35 -3.32 18.68
N ASP A 100 12.31 -3.00 17.81
CA ASP A 100 13.62 -2.49 18.23
C ASP A 100 13.65 -0.96 18.17
N VAL A 101 13.50 -0.31 19.32
CA VAL A 101 13.49 1.15 19.47
C VAL A 101 14.85 1.79 19.24
N SER A 102 15.94 1.01 19.25
CA SER A 102 17.29 1.52 18.98
C SER A 102 17.55 1.74 17.49
N VAL A 103 16.70 1.17 16.63
CA VAL A 103 16.77 1.33 15.18
C VAL A 103 15.72 2.36 14.73
N ARG A 104 16.17 3.40 14.03
CA ARG A 104 15.28 4.41 13.44
C ARG A 104 14.25 3.79 12.51
N LEU A 105 12.99 4.22 12.65
CA LEU A 105 11.88 3.84 11.77
C LEU A 105 11.24 5.10 11.17
N ASP A 106 11.44 5.32 9.88
CA ASP A 106 10.87 6.47 9.17
C ASP A 106 9.40 6.22 8.80
N ILE A 107 8.60 7.29 8.78
CA ILE A 107 7.20 7.26 8.33
C ILE A 107 7.05 8.18 7.12
N THR A 108 6.45 7.68 6.05
CA THR A 108 6.13 8.46 4.85
C THR A 108 4.67 8.33 4.45
N GLU A 109 4.16 9.28 3.67
CA GLU A 109 2.87 9.13 2.99
C GLU A 109 3.05 8.35 1.67
N GLY A 110 2.41 7.18 1.59
CA GLY A 110 2.28 6.35 0.39
C GLY A 110 3.16 5.11 0.33
N GLU A 111 2.59 4.02 -0.21
CA GLU A 111 3.18 2.68 -0.27
C GLU A 111 4.43 2.66 -1.15
N LYS A 112 4.39 3.32 -2.31
CA LYS A 112 5.53 3.37 -3.24
C LYS A 112 6.72 4.14 -2.64
N LYS A 113 6.48 5.15 -1.82
CA LYS A 113 7.56 5.89 -1.14
C LYS A 113 8.19 5.04 -0.04
N ALA A 114 7.38 4.33 0.75
CA ALA A 114 7.89 3.41 1.77
C ALA A 114 8.72 2.29 1.14
N LEU A 115 8.25 1.70 0.03
CA LEU A 115 9.04 0.75 -0.76
C LEU A 115 10.35 1.34 -1.27
N LYS A 116 10.33 2.57 -1.78
CA LYS A 116 11.53 3.24 -2.29
C LYS A 116 12.52 3.53 -1.16
N ALA A 117 12.08 4.04 -0.01
CA ALA A 117 12.94 4.25 1.15
C ALA A 117 13.61 2.94 1.61
N CYS A 118 12.82 1.86 1.72
CA CYS A 118 13.32 0.52 2.02
C CYS A 118 14.29 -0.03 0.97
N GLN A 119 14.07 0.31 -0.31
CA GLN A 119 15.02 -0.04 -1.36
C GLN A 119 16.38 0.65 -1.15
N GLU A 120 16.38 1.91 -0.70
CA GLU A 120 17.60 2.70 -0.44
C GLU A 120 18.24 2.41 0.93
N GLY A 121 17.76 1.41 1.66
CA GLY A 121 18.36 0.96 2.93
C GLY A 121 17.81 1.61 4.19
N LEU A 122 16.75 2.41 4.08
CA LEU A 122 16.03 2.95 5.25
C LEU A 122 15.00 1.92 5.76
N HIS A 123 14.67 1.95 7.04
CA HIS A 123 13.50 1.24 7.55
C HIS A 123 12.33 2.21 7.53
N CYS A 124 11.34 1.98 6.67
CA CYS A 124 10.26 2.94 6.47
C CYS A 124 8.89 2.29 6.32
N ILE A 125 7.90 2.84 7.00
CA ILE A 125 6.48 2.49 6.87
C ILE A 125 5.69 3.59 6.16
N GLY A 126 4.58 3.21 5.54
CA GLY A 126 3.71 4.09 4.78
C GLY A 126 2.35 4.31 5.44
N ILE A 127 1.93 5.56 5.59
CA ILE A 127 0.51 5.90 5.78
C ILE A 127 -0.17 6.09 4.43
N THR A 128 -1.41 5.63 4.27
CA THR A 128 -2.05 5.53 2.94
C THR A 128 -2.79 6.80 2.51
N GLY A 129 -2.58 7.92 3.20
CA GLY A 129 -3.16 9.21 2.88
C GLY A 129 -3.37 10.07 4.13
N LEU A 130 -3.84 11.29 3.91
CA LEU A 130 -4.14 12.22 5.00
C LEU A 130 -5.17 11.60 5.95
N TRP A 131 -4.88 11.67 7.25
CA TRP A 131 -5.69 11.09 8.35
C TRP A 131 -5.76 9.57 8.42
N ASN A 132 -5.12 8.82 7.51
CA ASN A 132 -5.15 7.35 7.54
C ASN A 132 -4.26 6.72 8.62
N TRP A 133 -3.72 7.53 9.52
CA TRP A 133 -3.00 7.11 10.72
C TRP A 133 -3.91 6.95 11.95
N LYS A 134 -5.16 7.45 11.89
CA LYS A 134 -6.13 7.33 12.98
C LYS A 134 -7.38 6.55 12.61
N VAL A 135 -8.05 6.04 13.63
CA VAL A 135 -9.38 5.44 13.50
C VAL A 135 -10.37 6.53 13.07
N LYS A 136 -11.22 6.21 12.10
CA LYS A 136 -12.12 7.20 11.51
C LYS A 136 -13.11 7.71 12.57
N GLY A 137 -13.15 9.03 12.75
CA GLY A 137 -14.13 9.69 13.62
C GLY A 137 -13.72 9.79 15.09
N VAL A 138 -12.53 9.31 15.45
CA VAL A 138 -11.95 9.44 16.79
C VAL A 138 -10.49 9.88 16.69
N ASP A 139 -9.95 10.46 17.77
CA ASP A 139 -8.57 10.92 17.84
C ASP A 139 -7.65 9.85 18.46
N GLU A 140 -7.69 8.65 17.89
CA GLU A 140 -6.92 7.48 18.33
C GLU A 140 -6.16 6.86 17.15
N LEU A 141 -4.93 6.36 17.39
CA LEU A 141 -4.14 5.66 16.39
C LEU A 141 -4.85 4.39 15.91
N ILE A 142 -4.62 4.01 14.66
CA ILE A 142 -5.09 2.70 14.18
C ILE A 142 -4.38 1.55 14.91
N PRO A 143 -5.03 0.38 15.10
CA PRO A 143 -4.45 -0.76 15.82
C PRO A 143 -3.12 -1.27 15.24
N ASP A 144 -2.82 -0.98 13.98
CA ASP A 144 -1.55 -1.35 13.37
C ASP A 144 -0.34 -0.72 14.09
N PHE A 145 -0.52 0.44 14.75
CA PHE A 145 0.53 1.05 15.55
C PHE A 145 0.89 0.25 16.82
N ASP A 146 0.01 -0.63 17.31
CA ASP A 146 0.30 -1.51 18.45
C ASP A 146 1.40 -2.54 18.13
N ARG A 147 1.68 -2.76 16.84
CA ARG A 147 2.78 -3.61 16.37
C ARG A 147 4.14 -2.92 16.42
N ILE A 148 4.16 -1.62 16.73
CA ILE A 148 5.34 -0.77 16.69
C ILE A 148 5.65 -0.30 18.11
N ALA A 149 6.85 -0.62 18.58
CA ALA A 149 7.35 -0.02 19.81
C ALA A 149 7.66 1.47 19.54
N LEU A 150 6.72 2.36 19.83
CA LEU A 150 6.85 3.81 19.62
C LEU A 150 7.46 4.53 20.83
N HIS A 151 7.26 4.02 22.04
CA HIS A 151 7.77 4.66 23.24
C HIS A 151 9.30 4.68 23.21
N GLN A 152 9.89 5.87 23.38
CA GLN A 152 11.34 6.10 23.34
C GLN A 152 12.01 5.77 22.00
N ARG A 153 11.25 5.66 20.91
CA ARG A 153 11.79 5.56 19.55
C ARG A 153 12.00 6.96 18.97
N GLU A 154 13.16 7.18 18.34
CA GLU A 154 13.49 8.37 17.54
C GLU A 154 13.00 8.29 16.08
#